data_AF-A0A316AWW5-F1
#
_entry.id   AF-A0A316AWW5-F1
#
_cell.length_a   1.000
_cell.length_b   1.000
_cell.length_c   1.000
_cell.angle_alpha   90.00
_cell.angle_beta   90.00
_cell.angle_gamma   90.00
#
_symmetry.space_group_name_H-M   'P 1'
#
loop_
_entity.id
_entity.type
_entity.pdbx_description
1 polymer ?
#
loop_
_entity_poly.entity_id
_entity_poly.type
_entity_poly.pdbx_seq_one_letter_code
_entity_poly.pdbx_strand_id
1 'polypeptide(L)'
;MKAMYIASSIALTALLALTGCAGNKNTSTRSLGQAEATMTLANDAKLDAAVTADATAKLDSAKALQADGEEEQAQALAEQADLELRLALATAERDQAKKENEKVEKELRADVERKLIYQSILDKETKKEAK
;
A
#
# COMPACT_ATOMS: atom_id res chain seq x y z
N MET A 1 -18.64 5.42 -38.05
CA MET A 1 -17.53 5.61 -37.10
C MET A 1 -17.80 4.81 -35.82
N LYS A 2 -17.44 3.52 -35.82
CA LYS A 2 -17.54 2.60 -34.68
C LYS A 2 -16.55 1.47 -34.93
N ALA A 3 -15.32 1.61 -34.43
CA ALA A 3 -14.34 0.52 -34.19
C ALA A 3 -12.97 1.15 -33.90
N MET A 4 -12.81 1.82 -32.75
CA MET A 4 -11.50 2.37 -32.41
C MET A 4 -11.26 2.48 -30.91
N TYR A 5 -11.72 1.51 -30.10
CA TYR A 5 -11.43 1.51 -28.66
C TYR A 5 -11.18 0.13 -28.02
N ILE A 6 -10.97 -0.95 -28.80
CA ILE A 6 -10.79 -2.31 -28.24
C ILE A 6 -9.39 -2.89 -28.56
N ALA A 7 -8.48 -2.11 -29.15
CA ALA A 7 -7.15 -2.62 -29.52
C ALA A 7 -6.08 -2.51 -28.41
N SER A 8 -6.34 -1.77 -27.33
CA SER A 8 -5.32 -1.47 -26.30
C SER A 8 -5.35 -2.41 -25.09
N SER A 9 -6.35 -3.29 -24.99
CA SER A 9 -6.57 -4.13 -23.79
C SER A 9 -6.06 -5.56 -23.93
N ILE A 10 -5.61 -5.98 -25.12
CA ILE A 10 -5.20 -7.37 -25.40
C ILE A 10 -3.66 -7.52 -25.43
N ALA A 11 -2.90 -6.42 -25.52
CA ALA A 11 -1.44 -6.48 -25.52
C ALA A 11 -0.83 -6.78 -24.14
N LEU A 12 -1.56 -6.55 -23.04
CA LEU A 12 -1.04 -6.78 -21.68
C LEU A 12 -1.11 -8.25 -21.25
N THR A 13 -1.99 -9.05 -21.85
CA THR A 13 -2.11 -10.49 -21.55
C THR A 13 -1.14 -11.35 -22.35
N ALA A 14 -0.53 -10.83 -23.42
CA ALA A 14 0.48 -11.54 -24.21
C ALA A 14 1.86 -11.64 -23.52
N LEU A 15 2.16 -10.75 -22.56
CA LEU A 15 3.42 -10.83 -21.79
C LEU A 15 3.45 -11.98 -20.76
N LEU A 16 2.29 -12.55 -20.43
CA LEU A 16 2.19 -13.71 -19.52
C LEU A 16 2.45 -15.05 -20.20
N ALA A 17 2.47 -15.09 -21.54
CA ALA A 17 2.57 -16.34 -22.31
C ALA A 17 3.99 -16.69 -22.82
N LEU A 18 5.02 -15.91 -22.46
CA LEU A 18 6.41 -16.13 -22.90
C LEU A 18 7.39 -16.52 -21.79
N THR A 19 6.92 -16.81 -20.57
CA THR A 19 7.77 -17.36 -19.49
C THR A 19 7.68 -18.88 -19.45
N GLY A 20 7.77 -19.52 -20.61
CA GLY A 20 8.03 -20.94 -20.73
C GLY A 20 9.53 -21.21 -20.79
N CYS A 21 10.03 -21.94 -19.79
CA CYS A 21 11.18 -22.85 -19.91
C CYS A 21 12.55 -22.26 -20.27
N ALA A 22 13.11 -21.37 -19.45
CA ALA A 22 14.56 -21.16 -19.37
C ALA A 22 14.99 -20.60 -18.00
N GLY A 23 15.55 -21.46 -17.15
CA GLY A 23 16.40 -21.05 -16.00
C GLY A 23 15.72 -21.05 -14.62
N ASN A 24 15.40 -22.22 -14.08
CA ASN A 24 14.87 -22.40 -12.71
C ASN A 24 15.76 -21.81 -11.59
N LYS A 25 17.07 -21.64 -11.85
CA LYS A 25 18.02 -21.12 -10.86
C LYS A 25 17.90 -19.61 -10.58
N ASN A 26 17.22 -18.85 -11.45
CA ASN A 26 17.16 -17.38 -11.33
C ASN A 26 15.86 -16.85 -10.69
N THR A 27 14.84 -17.69 -10.50
CA THR A 27 13.54 -17.26 -9.96
C THR A 27 13.58 -17.11 -8.45
N SER A 28 14.15 -18.07 -7.73
CA SER A 28 14.30 -18.00 -6.26
C SER A 28 15.09 -16.77 -5.81
N THR A 29 16.23 -16.48 -6.46
CA THR A 29 17.04 -15.28 -6.20
C THR A 29 16.28 -13.98 -6.46
N ARG A 30 15.43 -13.96 -7.48
CA ARG A 30 14.59 -12.80 -7.78
C ARG A 30 13.52 -12.59 -6.70
N SER A 31 12.81 -13.64 -6.30
CA SER A 31 11.77 -13.55 -5.27
C SER A 31 12.35 -13.11 -3.93
N LEU A 32 13.53 -13.61 -3.56
CA LEU A 32 14.28 -13.14 -2.39
C LEU A 32 14.65 -11.66 -2.49
N GLY A 33 15.23 -11.23 -3.61
CA GLY A 33 15.58 -9.82 -3.81
C GLY A 33 14.36 -8.89 -3.78
N GLN A 34 13.20 -9.36 -4.24
CA GLN A 34 11.94 -8.61 -4.13
C GLN A 34 11.48 -8.49 -2.68
N ALA A 35 11.45 -9.61 -1.94
CA ALA A 35 11.08 -9.60 -0.53
C ALA A 35 12.01 -8.72 0.32
N GLU A 36 13.32 -8.73 0.05
CA GLU A 36 14.30 -7.86 0.72
C GLU A 36 14.10 -6.37 0.39
N ALA A 37 13.80 -6.05 -0.87
CA ALA A 37 13.48 -4.68 -1.26
C ALA A 37 12.21 -4.19 -0.55
N THR A 38 11.17 -5.03 -0.47
CA THR A 38 9.94 -4.70 0.25
C THR A 38 10.17 -4.57 1.77
N MET A 39 11.04 -5.41 2.35
CA MET A 39 11.43 -5.29 3.76
C MET A 39 12.18 -3.98 4.03
N THR A 40 13.02 -3.55 3.08
CA THR A 40 13.67 -2.23 3.15
C THR A 40 12.64 -1.11 3.15
N LEU A 41 11.62 -1.17 2.27
CA LEU A 41 10.53 -0.21 2.27
C LEU A 41 9.73 -0.22 3.60
N ALA A 42 9.47 -1.39 4.17
CA ALA A 42 8.80 -1.52 5.47
C ALA A 42 9.61 -0.87 6.61
N ASN A 43 10.93 -1.03 6.59
CA ASN A 43 11.83 -0.39 7.55
C ASN A 43 11.90 1.14 7.36
N ASP A 44 11.96 1.60 6.12
CA ASP A 44 11.95 3.04 5.79
C ASP A 44 10.63 3.71 6.19
N ALA A 45 9.52 2.99 6.03
CA ALA A 45 8.20 3.38 6.53
C ALA A 45 8.07 3.26 8.07
N LYS A 46 9.11 2.76 8.75
CA LYS A 46 9.17 2.56 10.21
C LYS A 46 7.99 1.74 10.74
N LEU A 47 7.60 0.70 9.99
CA LEU A 47 6.61 -0.25 10.47
C LEU A 47 7.10 -0.90 11.77
N ASP A 48 6.16 -1.17 12.67
CA ASP A 48 6.45 -1.87 13.92
C ASP A 48 6.99 -3.27 13.61
N ALA A 49 8.10 -3.64 14.26
CA ALA A 49 8.74 -4.94 14.08
C ALA A 49 7.79 -6.11 14.41
N ALA A 50 6.82 -5.92 15.32
CA ALA A 50 5.81 -6.94 15.61
C ALA A 50 4.88 -7.20 14.41
N VAL A 51 4.64 -6.19 13.57
CA VAL A 51 3.79 -6.31 12.36
C VAL A 51 4.53 -7.05 11.24
N THR A 52 5.86 -6.93 11.17
CA THR A 52 6.69 -7.55 10.13
C THR A 52 7.42 -8.81 10.59
N ALA A 53 7.26 -9.23 11.85
CA ALA A 53 8.01 -10.33 12.46
C ALA A 53 7.86 -11.66 11.71
N ASP A 54 6.62 -12.02 11.35
CA ASP A 54 6.32 -13.27 10.65
C ASP A 54 6.93 -13.28 9.23
N ALA A 55 6.77 -12.19 8.48
CA ALA A 55 7.39 -12.04 7.17
C ALA A 55 8.92 -12.05 7.23
N THR A 56 9.51 -11.47 8.28
CA THR A 56 10.96 -11.50 8.53
C THR A 56 11.45 -12.93 8.76
N ALA A 57 10.75 -13.69 9.60
CA ALA A 57 11.07 -15.09 9.86
C ALA A 57 10.96 -15.96 8.58
N LYS A 58 9.95 -15.71 7.73
CA LYS A 58 9.83 -16.38 6.43
C LYS A 58 10.97 -16.00 5.49
N LEU A 59 11.39 -14.74 5.46
CA LEU A 59 12.51 -14.29 4.64
C LEU A 59 13.84 -14.92 5.08
N ASP A 60 14.08 -15.02 6.39
CA ASP A 60 15.25 -15.70 6.93
C ASP A 60 15.23 -17.21 6.60
N SER A 61 14.06 -17.84 6.70
CA SER A 61 13.87 -19.24 6.32
C SER A 61 14.08 -19.47 4.82
N ALA A 62 13.61 -18.55 3.97
CA ALA A 62 13.81 -18.60 2.53
C ALA A 62 15.30 -18.50 2.16
N LYS A 63 16.08 -17.66 2.85
CA LYS A 63 17.54 -17.56 2.67
C LYS A 63 18.26 -18.85 3.04
N ALA A 64 17.87 -19.47 4.16
CA ALA A 64 18.44 -20.74 4.59
C ALA A 64 18.16 -21.85 3.55
N LEU A 65 16.91 -21.97 3.10
CA LEU A 65 16.53 -22.96 2.09
C LEU A 65 17.23 -22.73 0.74
N GLN A 66 17.44 -21.47 0.35
CA GLN A 66 18.22 -21.17 -0.86
C GLN A 66 19.67 -21.64 -0.72
N ALA A 67 20.28 -21.43 0.45
CA ALA A 67 21.64 -21.89 0.72
C ALA A 67 21.76 -23.42 0.71
N ASP A 68 20.69 -24.12 1.10
CA ASP A 68 20.60 -25.58 1.10
C ASP A 68 20.22 -26.17 -0.28
N GLY A 69 19.90 -25.33 -1.26
CA GLY A 69 19.52 -25.74 -2.63
C GLY A 69 18.05 -26.12 -2.79
N GLU A 70 17.21 -25.89 -1.78
CA GLU A 70 15.77 -26.12 -1.78
C GLU A 70 15.04 -24.94 -2.47
N GLU A 71 15.34 -24.72 -3.75
CA GLU A 71 14.98 -23.49 -4.50
C GLU A 71 13.46 -23.20 -4.54
N GLU A 72 12.61 -24.23 -4.67
CA GLU A 72 11.15 -24.07 -4.75
C GLU A 72 10.54 -23.62 -3.42
N GLN A 73 11.01 -24.20 -2.31
CA GLN A 73 10.54 -23.85 -0.96
C GLN A 73 11.05 -22.46 -0.56
N ALA A 74 12.30 -22.14 -0.93
CA ALA A 74 12.86 -20.81 -0.76
C ALA A 74 12.04 -19.76 -1.53
N GLN A 75 11.68 -20.05 -2.78
CA GLN A 75 10.86 -19.16 -3.60
C GLN A 75 9.48 -18.93 -2.96
N ALA A 76 8.80 -20.01 -2.55
CA ALA A 76 7.47 -19.91 -1.95
C ALA A 76 7.46 -19.07 -0.68
N LEU A 77 8.45 -19.25 0.21
CA LEU A 77 8.56 -18.47 1.44
C LEU A 77 8.93 -17.00 1.17
N ALA A 78 9.81 -16.74 0.19
CA ALA A 78 10.13 -15.37 -0.21
C ALA A 78 8.90 -14.64 -0.76
N GLU A 79 8.08 -15.30 -1.58
CA GLU A 79 6.84 -14.72 -2.12
C GLU A 79 5.80 -14.47 -1.02
N GLN A 80 5.67 -15.38 -0.05
CA GLN A 80 4.80 -15.16 1.11
C GLN A 80 5.27 -13.96 1.94
N ALA A 81 6.57 -13.86 2.22
CA ALA A 81 7.15 -12.73 2.94
C ALA A 81 6.89 -11.40 2.20
N ASP A 82 7.11 -11.34 0.88
CA ASP A 82 6.83 -10.15 0.06
C ASP A 82 5.36 -9.72 0.15
N LEU A 83 4.42 -10.67 0.03
CA LEU A 83 2.98 -10.39 0.12
C LEU A 83 2.57 -9.87 1.50
N GLU A 84 3.07 -10.47 2.58
CA GLU A 84 2.80 -10.04 3.94
C GLU A 84 3.34 -8.63 4.22
N LEU A 85 4.55 -8.32 3.76
CA LEU A 85 5.15 -7.00 3.90
C LEU A 85 4.37 -5.93 3.12
N ARG A 86 3.94 -6.23 1.88
CA ARG A 86 3.09 -5.33 1.10
C ARG A 86 1.75 -5.07 1.76
N LEU A 87 1.15 -6.11 2.33
CA LEU A 87 -0.11 -5.98 3.07
C LEU A 87 0.08 -5.10 4.31
N ALA A 88 1.17 -5.27 5.04
CA ALA A 88 1.51 -4.44 6.20
C ALA A 88 1.68 -2.96 5.81
N LEU A 89 2.44 -2.68 4.73
CA LEU A 89 2.61 -1.34 4.18
C LEU A 89 1.27 -0.70 3.79
N ALA A 90 0.47 -1.40 2.98
CA ALA A 90 -0.84 -0.90 2.54
C ALA A 90 -1.80 -0.65 3.72
N THR A 91 -1.72 -1.50 4.76
CA THR A 91 -2.52 -1.34 5.98
C THR A 91 -2.10 -0.10 6.76
N ALA A 92 -0.80 0.14 6.90
CA ALA A 92 -0.28 1.32 7.57
C ALA A 92 -0.65 2.61 6.84
N GLU A 93 -0.49 2.64 5.51
CA GLU A 93 -0.90 3.77 4.66
C GLU A 93 -2.40 4.06 4.79
N ARG A 94 -3.24 3.02 4.73
CA ARG A 94 -4.68 3.15 4.93
C ARG A 94 -5.02 3.74 6.29
N ASP A 95 -4.39 3.26 7.35
CA ASP A 95 -4.66 3.72 8.72
C ASP A 95 -4.20 5.17 8.94
N GLN A 96 -3.09 5.57 8.32
CA GLN A 96 -2.66 6.97 8.31
C GLN A 96 -3.67 7.85 7.56
N ALA A 97 -4.06 7.47 6.34
CA ALA A 97 -5.02 8.21 5.54
C ALA A 97 -6.37 8.36 6.25
N LYS A 98 -6.82 7.30 6.95
CA LYS A 98 -8.04 7.34 7.76
C LYS A 98 -7.95 8.36 8.90
N LYS A 99 -6.84 8.38 9.65
CA LYS A 99 -6.62 9.35 10.74
C LYS A 99 -6.58 10.79 10.22
N GLU A 100 -5.93 11.02 9.09
CA GLU A 100 -5.88 12.34 8.45
C GLU A 100 -7.27 12.78 8.00
N ASN A 101 -8.05 11.88 7.39
CA ASN A 101 -9.42 12.18 7.00
C ASN A 101 -10.31 12.52 8.20
N GLU A 102 -10.25 11.74 9.29
CA GLU A 102 -10.98 12.01 10.53
C GLU A 102 -10.60 13.38 11.14
N LYS A 103 -9.32 13.77 11.05
CA LYS A 103 -8.85 15.08 11.50
C LYS A 103 -9.44 16.21 10.64
N VAL A 104 -9.38 16.08 9.31
CA VAL A 104 -9.91 17.08 8.38
C VAL A 104 -11.42 17.23 8.53
N GLU A 105 -12.16 16.12 8.67
CA GLU A 105 -13.61 16.18 8.93
C GLU A 105 -13.95 16.92 10.22
N LYS A 106 -13.17 16.72 11.28
CA LYS A 106 -13.35 17.42 12.56
C LYS A 106 -13.06 18.92 12.42
N GLU A 107 -11.99 19.29 11.73
CA GLU A 107 -11.64 20.69 11.46
C GLU A 107 -12.74 21.38 10.63
N LEU A 108 -13.24 20.72 9.59
CA LEU A 108 -14.33 21.22 8.75
C LEU A 108 -15.62 21.46 9.55
N ARG A 109 -16.00 20.52 10.43
CA ARG A 109 -17.18 20.71 11.30
C ARG A 109 -17.01 21.92 12.21
N ALA A 110 -15.83 22.08 12.83
CA ALA A 110 -15.54 23.22 13.68
C ALA A 110 -15.56 24.55 12.90
N ASP A 111 -15.11 24.57 11.65
CA ASP A 111 -15.19 25.75 10.78
C ASP A 111 -16.63 26.10 10.41
N VAL A 112 -17.46 25.10 10.09
CA VAL A 112 -18.89 25.31 9.80
C VAL A 112 -19.60 25.88 11.03
N GLU A 113 -19.34 25.35 12.22
CA GLU A 113 -19.89 25.87 13.47
C GLU A 113 -19.45 27.32 13.74
N ARG A 114 -18.16 27.63 13.57
CA ARG A 114 -17.65 29.01 13.68
C ARG A 114 -18.34 29.95 12.71
N LYS A 115 -18.49 29.55 11.44
CA LYS A 115 -19.17 30.34 10.41
C LYS A 115 -20.61 30.65 10.80
N LEU A 116 -21.35 29.65 11.31
CA LEU A 116 -22.73 29.84 11.75
C LEU A 116 -22.83 30.81 12.94
N ILE A 117 -21.89 30.75 13.88
CA ILE A 117 -21.82 31.69 15.00
C ILE A 117 -21.61 33.11 14.49
N TYR A 118 -20.59 33.33 13.65
CA TYR A 118 -20.28 34.65 13.08
C TYR A 118 -21.43 35.20 12.26
N GLN A 119 -22.08 34.37 11.44
CA GLN A 119 -23.27 34.78 10.70
C GLN A 119 -24.40 35.22 11.64
N SER A 120 -24.64 34.50 12.73
CA SER A 120 -25.68 34.90 13.70
C SER A 120 -25.37 36.23 14.41
N ILE A 121 -24.08 36.53 14.62
CA ILE A 121 -23.65 37.82 15.21
C ILE A 121 -23.89 38.93 14.20
N LEU A 122 -23.42 38.75 12.97
CA LEU A 122 -23.59 39.71 11.88
C LEU A 122 -25.08 40.02 11.63
N ASP A 123 -25.93 38.99 11.62
CA ASP A 123 -27.38 39.14 11.45
C ASP A 123 -28.03 39.92 12.61
N LYS A 124 -27.52 39.77 13.84
CA LYS A 124 -28.01 40.52 15.01
C LYS A 124 -27.59 41.98 14.98
N GLU A 125 -26.37 42.27 14.54
CA GLU A 125 -25.84 43.64 14.45
C GLU A 125 -26.51 44.41 13.32
N THR A 126 -26.59 43.83 12.13
CA THR A 126 -27.24 44.45 10.96
C THR A 126 -28.74 44.69 11.14
N LYS A 127 -29.45 43.82 11.87
CA LYS A 127 -30.88 44.04 12.18
C LYS A 127 -31.12 45.08 13.28
N LYS A 128 -30.12 45.37 14.13
CA LYS A 128 -30.22 46.43 15.15
C LYS A 128 -30.06 47.83 14.55
N GLU A 129 -29.24 47.98 13.50
CA GLU A 129 -29.05 49.27 12.82
C GLU A 129 -30.20 49.65 11.87
N ALA A 130 -31.08 48.71 11.53
CA ALA A 130 -32.24 48.94 10.66
C ALA A 130 -33.51 49.45 11.39
N LYS A 131 -33.40 49.86 12.66
CA LYS A 131 -34.48 50.46 13.47
C LYS A 131 -34.06 51.82 14.00
#